data_AF-A0A176Z0H7-F1
#
_entry.id   AF-A0A176Z0H7-F1
#
_cell.length_a   1.000
_cell.length_b   1.000
_cell.length_c   1.000
_cell.angle_alpha   90.00
_cell.angle_beta   90.00
_cell.angle_gamma   90.00
#
_symmetry.space_group_name_H-M   'P 1'
#
loop_
_entity.id
_entity.type
_entity.pdbx_description
1 polymer ?
#
loop_
_entity_poly.entity_id
_entity_poly.type
_entity_poly.pdbx_seq_one_letter_code
_entity_poly.pdbx_strand_id
1 'polypeptide(L)' 'MSPRGVALRIEDASRSELASLAQGIGRDIAAVRAATTQPWSTSPVEGQITRLKTIKRQMYGRSGYALLKNRLLAAA' A
#
# COMPACT_ATOMS: atom_id res chain seq x y z
N MET A 1 8.98 -0.96 16.74
CA MET A 1 9.52 0.42 16.64
C MET A 1 8.73 1.29 17.59
N SER A 2 9.36 2.04 18.52
CA SER A 2 8.62 2.82 19.52
C SER A 2 7.84 3.99 18.88
N PRO A 3 6.57 4.24 19.25
CA PRO A 3 5.73 5.31 18.66
C PRO A 3 6.36 6.70 18.70
N ARG A 4 7.20 6.99 19.71
CA ARG A 4 7.92 8.28 19.83
C ARG A 4 8.97 8.46 18.74
N GLY A 5 9.60 7.38 18.27
CA GLY A 5 10.63 7.44 17.24
C GLY A 5 10.08 7.70 15.83
N VAL A 6 8.77 7.55 15.62
CA VAL A 6 8.13 7.86 14.33
C VAL A 6 7.86 9.36 14.22
N ALA A 7 7.37 9.99 15.29
CA ALA A 7 7.09 11.43 15.31
C ALA A 7 8.35 12.28 15.05
N LEU A 8 9.47 11.94 15.71
CA LEU A 8 10.76 12.62 15.52
C LEU A 8 11.24 12.54 14.06
N ARG A 9 11.08 11.38 13.42
CA ARG A 9 11.49 11.21 12.01
C ARG A 9 10.57 11.93 11.02
N ILE A 10 9.29 12.09 11.34
CA ILE A 10 8.36 12.88 10.52
C ILE A 10 8.77 14.35 10.54
N GLU A 11 9.16 14.86 11.70
CA GLU A 11 9.61 16.25 11.86
C GLU A 11 10.89 16.52 11.08
N ASP A 12 11.88 15.62 11.13
CA ASP A 12 13.09 15.75 10.31
C ASP A 12 12.80 15.62 8.82
N ALA A 13 11.96 14.65 8.42
CA ALA A 13 11.56 14.48 7.03
C ALA A 13 10.78 15.70 6.49
N SER A 14 10.01 16.38 7.33
CA SER A 14 9.26 17.59 6.97
C SER A 14 10.13 18.76 6.53
N ARG A 15 11.40 18.78 6.93
CA ARG A 15 12.40 19.82 6.60
C ARG A 15 13.31 19.42 5.43
N SER A 16 12.98 18.35 4.73
CA SER A 16 13.76 17.80 3.62
C SER A 16 12.92 17.65 2.34
N GLU A 17 13.53 17.13 1.28
CA GLU A 17 12.84 16.70 0.05
C GLU A 17 11.72 15.68 0.29
N LEU A 18 11.67 15.05 1.47
CA LEU A 18 10.62 14.12 1.88
C LEU A 18 9.41 14.81 2.53
N ALA A 19 9.29 16.13 2.47
CA ALA A 19 8.22 16.87 3.14
C ALA A 19 6.81 16.38 2.77
N SER A 20 6.57 16.08 1.48
CA SER A 20 5.28 15.54 1.01
C SER A 20 4.97 14.16 1.63
N LEU A 21 5.99 13.30 1.75
CA LEU A 21 5.87 12.01 2.42
C LEU A 21 5.56 12.20 3.92
N ALA A 22 6.27 13.10 4.59
CA ALA A 22 6.05 13.42 6.00
C ALA A 22 4.62 13.90 6.26
N GLN A 23 4.07 14.75 5.39
CA GLN A 23 2.67 15.17 5.45
C GLN A 23 1.68 14.02 5.21
N GLY A 24 1.98 13.11 4.28
CA GLY A 24 1.17 11.90 4.06
C GLY A 24 1.13 11.01 5.30
N ILE A 25 2.29 10.69 5.86
CA ILE A 25 2.41 9.88 7.08
C ILE A 25 1.72 10.57 8.27
N GLY A 26 1.85 11.89 8.39
CA GLY A 26 1.18 12.67 9.43
C GLY A 26 -0.35 12.57 9.35
N ARG A 27 -0.93 12.65 8.14
CA ARG A 27 -2.36 12.46 7.90
C ARG A 27 -2.83 11.06 8.30
N ASP A 28 -2.02 10.03 8.02
CA ASP A 28 -2.37 8.63 8.24
C ASP A 28 -1.75 8.02 9.51
N ILE A 29 -1.39 8.86 10.50
CA ILE A 29 -0.63 8.42 11.68
C ILE A 29 -1.34 7.31 12.48
N ALA A 30 -2.67 7.30 12.51
CA ALA A 30 -3.46 6.26 13.17
C ALA A 30 -3.26 4.90 12.50
N ALA A 31 -3.24 4.86 11.16
CA ALA A 31 -2.99 3.64 10.41
C ALA A 31 -1.55 3.14 10.60
N VAL A 32 -0.57 4.04 10.62
CA VAL A 32 0.85 3.70 10.87
C VAL A 32 1.05 3.14 12.29
N ARG A 33 0.37 3.71 13.28
CA ARG A 33 0.36 3.18 14.65
C ARG A 33 -0.28 1.79 14.69
N ALA A 34 -1.42 1.60 14.04
CA ALA A 34 -2.07 0.29 13.98
C ALA A 34 -1.17 -0.76 13.30
N ALA A 35 -0.55 -0.41 12.17
CA ALA A 35 0.35 -1.30 11.44
C ALA A 35 1.61 -1.74 12.23
N THR A 36 2.00 -0.98 13.26
CA THR A 36 3.18 -1.28 14.10
C THR A 36 2.83 -1.92 15.44
N THR A 37 1.56 -1.86 15.86
CA THR A 37 1.10 -2.36 17.16
C THR A 37 0.23 -3.60 17.04
N GLN A 38 -0.48 -3.75 15.93
CA GLN A 38 -1.36 -4.87 15.67
C GLN A 38 -0.59 -6.03 15.02
N PRO A 39 -0.98 -7.28 15.31
CA PRO A 39 -0.37 -8.46 14.68
C PRO A 39 -0.86 -8.67 13.23
N TRP A 40 -1.89 -7.95 12.81
CA TRP A 40 -2.52 -8.09 11.49
C TRP A 40 -1.83 -7.19 10.46
N SER A 41 -1.67 -7.69 9.23
CA SER A 41 -1.11 -6.93 8.11
C SER A 41 -2.00 -6.99 6.88
N THR A 42 -2.02 -5.91 6.09
CA THR A 42 -2.71 -5.85 4.80
C THR A 42 -1.91 -6.49 3.67
N SER A 43 -0.68 -6.95 3.93
CA SER A 43 0.25 -7.46 2.92
C SER A 43 -0.32 -8.58 2.01
N PRO A 44 -1.07 -9.58 2.53
CA PRO A 44 -1.66 -10.60 1.66
C PRO A 44 -2.70 -10.01 0.70
N VAL A 45 -3.50 -9.05 1.17
CA VAL A 45 -4.53 -8.37 0.37
C VAL A 45 -3.87 -7.52 -0.73
N GLU A 46 -2.82 -6.76 -0.38
CA GLU A 46 -2.04 -6.00 -1.36
C GLU A 46 -1.38 -6.89 -2.42
N GLY A 47 -0.95 -8.09 -2.03
CA GLY A 47 -0.45 -9.10 -2.97
C GLY A 47 -1.49 -9.50 -4.00
N GLN A 48 -2.72 -9.80 -3.56
CA GLN A 48 -3.83 -10.14 -4.46
C GLN A 48 -4.20 -8.97 -5.38
N ILE A 49 -4.26 -7.75 -4.86
CA ILE A 49 -4.51 -6.54 -5.64
C ILE A 49 -3.42 -6.33 -6.69
N THR A 50 -2.16 -6.51 -6.31
CA THR A 50 -1.01 -6.37 -7.23
C THR A 50 -1.08 -7.40 -8.34
N ARG A 51 -1.37 -8.68 -8.01
CA ARG A 51 -1.56 -9.74 -9.00
C ARG A 51 -2.68 -9.41 -9.97
N LEU A 52 -3.84 -8.97 -9.48
CA LEU A 52 -4.96 -8.54 -10.32
C LEU A 52 -4.56 -7.38 -11.25
N LYS A 53 -3.89 -6.36 -10.72
CA LYS A 53 -3.38 -5.21 -11.51
C LYS A 53 -2.40 -5.66 -12.58
N THR A 54 -1.50 -6.61 -12.28
CA THR A 54 -0.53 -7.16 -13.23
C THR A 54 -1.23 -7.86 -14.39
N ILE A 55 -2.19 -8.75 -14.11
CA ILE A 55 -2.95 -9.44 -15.17
C ILE A 55 -3.71 -8.42 -16.03
N LYS A 56 -4.36 -7.42 -15.41
CA LYS A 56 -5.04 -6.35 -16.15
C LYS A 56 -4.07 -5.55 -17.05
N ARG A 57 -2.84 -5.27 -16.58
CA ARG A 57 -1.79 -4.57 -17.35
C ARG A 57 -1.24 -5.39 -18.51
N GLN A 58 -1.09 -6.72 -18.37
CA GLN A 58 -0.74 -7.61 -19.49
C GLN A 58 -1.76 -7.56 -20.63
N MET A 59 -2.99 -7.14 -20.33
CA MET A 59 -4.07 -6.96 -21.29
C MET A 59 -4.22 -5.51 -21.76
N TYR A 60 -3.23 -4.65 -21.47
CA TYR A 60 -3.25 -3.21 -21.77
C TYR A 60 -4.49 -2.49 -21.24
N GLY A 61 -5.11 -3.01 -20.17
CA GLY A 61 -6.35 -2.47 -19.61
C GLY A 61 -7.59 -2.67 -20.47
N ARG A 62 -7.51 -3.35 -21.61
CA ARG A 62 -8.62 -3.56 -22.57
C ARG A 62 -9.49 -4.77 -22.26
N SER A 63 -9.38 -5.32 -21.05
CA SER A 63 -10.14 -6.49 -20.64
C SER A 63 -11.43 -6.10 -19.91
N GLY A 64 -12.56 -6.54 -20.46
CA GLY A 64 -13.83 -6.56 -19.72
C GLY A 64 -13.77 -7.52 -18.53
N TYR A 65 -14.70 -7.36 -17.58
CA TYR A 65 -14.71 -8.12 -16.33
C TYR A 65 -14.65 -9.65 -16.53
N ALA A 66 -15.45 -10.19 -17.46
CA ALA A 66 -15.49 -11.64 -17.71
C ALA A 66 -14.13 -12.21 -18.12
N LEU A 67 -13.44 -11.52 -19.04
CA LEU A 67 -12.12 -11.94 -19.52
C LEU A 67 -11.04 -11.78 -18.44
N LEU A 68 -11.09 -10.70 -17.66
CA LEU A 68 -10.19 -10.49 -16.53
C LEU A 68 -10.37 -11.57 -15.45
N LYS A 69 -11.62 -11.91 -15.12
CA LYS A 69 -11.95 -12.99 -14.16
C LYS A 69 -11.41 -14.33 -14.64
N ASN A 70 -11.64 -14.69 -15.90
CA ASN A 70 -11.16 -15.95 -16.46
C ASN A 70 -9.63 -16.05 -16.42
N ARG A 71 -8.91 -14.95 -16.72
CA ARG A 71 -7.44 -14.94 -16.62
C ARG A 71 -6.92 -14.98 -15.20
N LEU A 72 -7.60 -14.33 -14.26
CA LEU A 72 -7.22 -14.41 -12.85
C LEU A 72 -7.35 -15.84 -12.31
N LEU A 73 -8.47 -16.51 -12.63
CA LEU A 73 -8.72 -17.90 -12.23
C LEU A 73 -7.76 -18.88 -12.91
N ALA A 74 -7.42 -18.66 -14.18
CA ALA A 74 -6.46 -19.51 -14.90
C ALA A 74 -5.01 -19.33 -14.42
N ALA A 75 -4.68 -18.21 -13.78
CA ALA A 75 -3.34 -17.94 -13.24
C ALA A 75 -3.19 -18.38 -11.77
N ALA A 76 -4.25 -18.96 -11.17
CA ALA A 76 -4.29 -19.38 -9.75
C ALA A 76 -3.85 -20.82 -9.61
#